data_AF-A0A537HDD2-F1
#
_entry.id   AF-A0A537HDD2-F1
#
_cell.length_a   1.000
_cell.length_b   1.000
_cell.length_c   1.000
_cell.angle_alpha   90.00
_cell.angle_beta   90.00
_cell.angle_gamma   90.00
#
_symmetry.space_group_name_H-M   'P 1'
#
loop_
_entity.id
_entity.type
_entity.pdbx_description
1 polymer ?
#
loop_
_entity_poly.entity_id
_entity_poly.type
_entity_poly.pdbx_seq_one_letter_code
_entity_poly.pdbx_strand_id
1 'polypeptide(L)'
;MVGDWVEERDKAVLDTVYYCETCNVLIESGDADISIHKRELLHHKMRRVMILRCGRCGNVVTDSYAEYSPEKNQFWCKNCISETGAETFHST
;
A
#
# COMPACT_ATOMS: atom_id res chain seq x y z
N MET A 1 11.22 21.08 11.80
CA MET A 1 11.75 19.90 11.09
C MET A 1 10.60 19.19 10.40
N VAL A 2 10.20 19.67 9.22
CA VAL A 2 9.03 19.16 8.47
C VAL A 2 9.44 18.06 7.46
N GLY A 3 10.74 17.92 7.17
CA GLY A 3 11.27 16.90 6.24
C GLY A 3 11.25 15.48 6.81
N ASP A 4 11.63 15.32 8.09
CA ASP A 4 11.81 14.01 8.73
C ASP A 4 10.51 13.17 8.76
N TRP A 5 9.36 13.85 8.88
CA TRP A 5 8.04 13.21 8.87
C TRP A 5 7.65 12.66 7.50
N VAL A 6 7.95 13.38 6.42
CA VAL A 6 7.66 12.91 5.06
C VAL A 6 8.53 11.69 4.73
N GLU A 7 9.77 11.69 5.21
CA GLU A 7 10.71 10.58 5.01
C GLU A 7 10.26 9.29 5.71
N GLU A 8 9.75 9.35 6.94
CA GLU A 8 9.28 8.14 7.65
C GLU A 8 8.09 7.47 6.95
N ARG A 9 7.15 8.26 6.41
CA ARG A 9 6.03 7.74 5.62
C ARG A 9 6.52 7.06 4.35
N ASP A 10 7.45 7.70 3.64
CA ASP A 10 7.95 7.19 2.37
C ASP A 10 8.82 5.93 2.57
N LYS A 11 9.53 5.82 3.70
CA LYS A 11 10.26 4.59 4.09
C LYS A 11 9.34 3.39 4.33
N ALA A 12 8.09 3.61 4.72
CA ALA A 12 7.13 2.53 4.92
C ALA A 12 6.58 1.98 3.58
N VAL A 13 6.71 2.73 2.49
CA VAL A 13 6.37 2.26 1.13
C VAL A 13 7.54 1.47 0.58
N LEU A 14 7.39 0.15 0.48
CA LEU A 14 8.44 -0.74 -0.01
C LEU A 14 8.47 -0.78 -1.53
N ASP A 15 7.30 -0.83 -2.16
CA ASP A 15 7.19 -0.88 -3.62
C ASP A 15 5.81 -0.45 -4.13
N THR A 16 5.71 -0.21 -5.43
CA THR A 16 4.47 -0.06 -6.19
C THR A 16 4.41 -1.13 -7.28
N VAL A 17 3.36 -1.94 -7.25
CA VAL A 17 3.04 -2.93 -8.28
C VAL A 17 1.67 -2.63 -8.92
N TYR A 18 1.38 -3.28 -10.03
CA TYR A 18 0.07 -3.26 -10.66
C TYR A 18 -0.63 -4.59 -10.48
N TYR A 19 -1.91 -4.56 -10.15
CA TYR A 19 -2.75 -5.74 -10.10
C TYR A 19 -3.80 -5.68 -11.21
N CYS A 20 -3.90 -6.75 -11.99
CA CYS A 20 -4.99 -6.92 -12.94
C CYS A 20 -6.12 -7.73 -12.29
N GLU A 21 -7.28 -7.11 -12.05
CA GLU A 21 -8.45 -7.81 -11.48
C GLU A 21 -9.01 -8.87 -12.45
N THR A 22 -8.83 -8.67 -13.76
CA THR A 22 -9.36 -9.57 -14.79
C THR A 22 -8.52 -10.84 -14.92
N CYS A 23 -7.19 -10.71 -14.94
CA CYS A 23 -6.27 -11.84 -15.04
C CYS A 23 -5.94 -12.46 -13.67
N ASN A 24 -6.22 -11.75 -12.58
CA ASN A 24 -5.84 -12.11 -11.21
C ASN A 24 -4.31 -12.29 -11.03
N VAL A 25 -3.52 -11.34 -11.54
CA VAL A 25 -2.04 -11.36 -11.50
C VAL A 25 -1.47 -10.02 -11.04
N LEU A 26 -0.35 -10.09 -10.32
CA LEU A 26 0.50 -8.95 -9.96
C LEU A 26 1.59 -8.78 -11.01
N ILE A 27 1.75 -7.54 -11.48
CA ILE A 27 2.70 -7.13 -12.51
C ILE A 27 3.61 -6.07 -11.89
N GLU A 28 4.92 -6.33 -11.90
CA GLU A 28 5.92 -5.43 -11.34
C GLU A 28 6.04 -4.15 -12.18
N SER A 29 6.46 -3.07 -11.52
CA SER A 29 6.65 -1.80 -12.21
C SER A 29 7.80 -1.90 -13.23
N GLY A 30 7.51 -1.54 -14.49
CA GLY A 30 8.48 -1.63 -15.59
C GLY A 30 8.31 -2.85 -16.50
N ASP A 31 7.43 -3.79 -16.14
CA ASP A 31 7.12 -4.93 -17.00
C ASP A 31 6.44 -4.49 -18.31
N ALA A 32 6.83 -5.14 -19.42
CA ALA A 32 6.19 -4.97 -20.72
C ALA A 32 4.70 -5.33 -20.66
N ASP A 33 4.32 -6.22 -19.76
CA ASP A 33 2.94 -6.65 -19.53
C ASP A 33 2.04 -5.48 -19.10
N ILE A 34 2.56 -4.46 -18.41
CA ILE A 34 1.80 -3.23 -18.11
C ILE A 34 1.43 -2.51 -19.42
N SER A 35 2.39 -2.44 -20.36
CA SER A 35 2.18 -1.76 -21.64
C SER A 35 1.19 -2.51 -22.52
N ILE A 36 1.25 -3.85 -22.53
CA ILE A 36 0.29 -4.72 -23.21
C ILE A 36 -1.10 -4.52 -22.60
N HIS A 37 -1.20 -4.56 -21.26
CA HIS A 37 -2.47 -4.35 -20.57
C HIS A 37 -3.09 -2.98 -20.88
N LYS A 38 -2.27 -1.93 -20.94
CA LYS A 38 -2.76 -0.57 -21.26
C LYS A 38 -3.09 -0.34 -22.73
N ARG A 39 -2.45 -1.06 -23.65
CA ARG A 39 -2.59 -0.82 -25.09
C ARG A 39 -3.59 -1.76 -25.75
N GLU A 40 -3.55 -3.04 -25.39
CA GLU A 40 -4.24 -4.11 -26.11
C GLU A 40 -5.39 -4.71 -25.29
N LEU A 41 -5.30 -4.67 -23.96
CA LEU A 41 -6.29 -5.24 -23.05
C LEU A 41 -7.06 -4.15 -22.30
N LEU A 42 -7.63 -3.19 -23.03
CA LEU A 42 -8.33 -2.03 -22.47
C LEU A 42 -9.53 -2.37 -21.55
N HIS A 43 -10.09 -3.59 -21.69
CA HIS A 43 -11.17 -4.09 -20.85
C HIS A 43 -10.67 -4.70 -19.52
N HIS A 44 -9.35 -4.87 -19.37
CA HIS A 44 -8.75 -5.36 -18.13
C HIS A 44 -8.71 -4.25 -17.10
N LYS A 45 -9.23 -4.53 -15.91
CA LYS A 45 -9.21 -3.56 -14.82
C LYS A 45 -7.89 -3.63 -14.08
N MET A 46 -7.01 -2.67 -14.39
CA MET A 46 -5.72 -2.50 -13.76
C MET A 46 -5.80 -1.56 -12.57
N ARG A 47 -5.27 -1.98 -11.42
CA ARG A 47 -5.18 -1.18 -10.20
C ARG A 47 -3.72 -1.04 -9.78
N ARG A 48 -3.31 0.17 -9.40
CA ARG A 48 -2.03 0.39 -8.72
C ARG A 48 -2.16 -0.05 -7.27
N VAL A 49 -1.23 -0.88 -6.80
CA VAL A 49 -1.18 -1.44 -5.45
C VAL A 49 0.15 -1.04 -4.83
N MET A 50 0.11 -0.48 -3.62
CA MET A 50 1.33 -0.19 -2.87
C MET A 50 1.63 -1.33 -1.91
N ILE A 51 2.89 -1.73 -1.84
CA ILE A 51 3.41 -2.67 -0.86
C ILE A 51 3.95 -1.85 0.31
N LEU A 52 3.36 -2.04 1.48
CA LEU A 52 3.58 -1.23 2.67
C LEU A 52 4.09 -2.10 3.81
N ARG A 53 4.97 -1.53 4.64
CA ARG A 53 5.36 -2.13 5.92
C ARG A 53 4.50 -1.54 7.04
N CYS A 54 3.85 -2.41 7.81
CA CYS A 54 3.12 -2.01 9.00
C CYS A 54 4.09 -1.45 10.05
N GLY A 55 3.89 -0.20 10.48
CA GLY A 55 4.71 0.48 11.48
C GLY A 55 4.61 -0.16 12.88
N ARG A 56 3.56 -0.96 13.12
CA ARG A 56 3.34 -1.63 14.41
C ARG A 56 3.96 -3.01 14.50
N CYS A 57 3.59 -3.93 13.61
CA CYS A 57 4.03 -5.32 13.66
C CYS A 57 5.15 -5.65 12.66
N GLY A 58 5.51 -4.72 11.78
CA GLY A 58 6.56 -4.92 10.77
C GLY A 58 6.16 -5.80 9.59
N ASN A 59 4.96 -6.37 9.58
CA ASN A 59 4.46 -7.19 8.47
C ASN A 59 4.31 -6.38 7.18
N VAL A 60 4.55 -7.04 6.05
CA VAL A 60 4.34 -6.48 4.72
C VAL A 60 2.90 -6.74 4.29
N VAL A 61 2.20 -5.69 3.88
CA VAL A 61 0.79 -5.73 3.47
C VAL A 61 0.58 -4.82 2.26
N THR A 62 -0.52 -5.03 1.54
CA THR A 62 -0.94 -4.13 0.46
C THR A 62 -1.71 -2.92 1.03
N ASP A 63 -1.78 -1.83 0.27
CA ASP A 63 -2.61 -0.64 0.57
C ASP A 63 -4.07 -1.00 0.87
N SER A 64 -4.63 -2.02 0.21
CA SER A 64 -5.98 -2.51 0.47
C SER A 64 -6.19 -3.10 1.89
N TYR A 65 -5.10 -3.47 2.56
CA TYR A 65 -5.10 -4.09 3.89
C TYR A 65 -4.37 -3.27 4.95
N ALA A 66 -4.06 -2.01 4.66
CA ALA A 66 -3.49 -1.06 5.60
C ALA A 66 -4.25 0.26 5.60
N GLU A 67 -4.09 1.00 6.68
CA GLU A 67 -4.60 2.36 6.83
C GLU A 67 -3.48 3.26 7.39
N TYR A 68 -3.47 4.52 6.96
CA TYR A 68 -2.50 5.50 7.43
C TYR A 68 -3.06 6.23 8.65
N SER A 69 -2.31 6.26 9.76
CA SER A 69 -2.58 7.16 10.89
C SER A 69 -1.80 8.45 10.68
N PRO A 70 -2.47 9.59 10.44
CA PRO A 70 -1.81 10.89 10.37
C PRO A 70 -1.15 11.30 11.68
N GLU A 71 -1.73 10.88 12.81
CA GLU A 71 -1.26 11.25 14.15
C GLU A 71 0.09 10.61 14.45
N LYS A 72 0.28 9.35 14.03
CA LYS A 72 1.51 8.58 14.24
C LYS A 72 2.44 8.60 13.03
N ASN A 73 1.98 9.13 11.91
CA ASN A 73 2.68 9.15 10.63
C ASN A 73 3.17 7.76 10.17
N GLN A 74 2.29 6.76 10.30
CA GLN A 74 2.60 5.35 10.02
C GLN A 74 1.42 4.65 9.34
N PHE A 75 1.75 3.66 8.51
CA PHE A 75 0.76 2.70 8.01
C PHE A 75 0.59 1.54 9.00
N TRP A 76 -0.64 1.18 9.34
CA TRP A 76 -0.95 0.02 10.15
C TRP A 76 -1.81 -0.96 9.36
N CYS A 77 -1.54 -2.27 9.51
CA CYS A 77 -2.39 -3.28 8.89
C CYS A 77 -3.72 -3.39 9.63
N LYS A 78 -4.77 -3.81 8.91
CA LYS A 78 -6.13 -3.96 9.48
C LYS A 78 -6.19 -4.89 10.69
N ASN A 79 -5.33 -5.91 10.75
CA ASN A 79 -5.23 -6.77 11.93
C ASN A 79 -4.77 -6.00 13.16
N CYS A 80 -3.70 -5.21 13.04
CA CYS A 80 -3.21 -4.39 14.15
C CYS A 80 -4.23 -3.32 14.58
N ILE A 81 -5.03 -2.78 13.65
CA ILE A 81 -6.10 -1.84 13.97
C ILE A 81 -7.23 -2.56 14.72
N SER A 82 -7.63 -3.74 14.24
CA SER A 82 -8.68 -4.56 14.86
C SER A 82 -8.30 -5.05 16.27
N GLU A 83 -7.05 -5.48 16.47
CA GLU A 83 -6.50 -5.83 17.78
C GLU A 83 -6.30 -4.58 18.65
N THR A 84 -6.05 -3.45 18.00
CA THR A 84 -5.83 -2.11 18.56
C THR A 84 -6.99 -1.55 19.37
N GLY A 85 -8.14 -1.69 18.74
CA GLY A 85 -9.17 -0.66 18.78
C GLY A 85 -8.80 0.53 17.89
N ALA A 86 -9.79 1.01 17.14
CA ALA A 86 -9.65 2.21 16.29
C ALA A 86 -9.31 3.46 17.10
N GLU A 87 -9.75 3.54 18.37
CA GLU A 87 -9.44 4.67 19.27
C GLU A 87 -7.93 4.83 19.48
N THR A 88 -7.22 3.72 19.68
CA THR A 88 -5.76 3.74 19.86
C THR A 88 -5.02 4.01 18.54
N PHE A 89 -5.63 3.63 17.41
CA PHE A 89 -5.08 3.92 16.09
C PHE A 89 -5.14 5.43 15.77
N HIS A 90 -6.24 6.09 16.13
CA HIS A 90 -6.44 7.54 15.93
C HIS A 90 -5.95 8.41 17.11
N SER A 91 -5.26 7.83 18.08
CA SER A 91 -4.73 8.61 19.21
C SER A 91 -3.46 9.37 18.80
N THR A 92 -3.29 10.56 19.36
CA THR A 92 -2.07 11.36 19.25
C THR A 92 -0.94 10.76 20.08
#